data_AF-T1DFX6-F1
#
_entry.id   AF-T1DFX6-F1
#
_cell.length_a   1.000
_cell.length_b   1.000
_cell.length_c   1.000
_cell.angle_alpha   90.00
_cell.angle_beta   90.00
_cell.angle_gamma   90.00
#
_symmetry.space_group_name_H-M   'P 1'
#
loop_
_entity.id
_entity.type
_entity.pdbx_description
1 polymer ?
#
loop_
_entity_poly.entity_id
_entity_poly.type
_entity_poly.pdbx_seq_one_letter_code
_entity_poly.pdbx_strand_id
1 'polypeptide(L)'
;HRGRRTRGTAKLAQKLGLQPLHARSVSNHLSDLEALGLIRATIVSRGRGGRTREIIVDVPIAETLPALEEDPLLAPLGRPRNRGQLLLTNFDNPARTTPY
;
A
#
# COMPACT_ATOMS: atom_id res chain seq x y z
N HIS A 1 -19.25 15.42 2.00
CA HIS A 1 -18.78 14.54 0.89
C HIS A 1 -17.24 14.47 0.85
N ARG A 2 -16.58 13.78 1.80
CA ARG A 2 -15.10 13.81 1.93
C ARG A 2 -14.46 12.41 1.80
N GLY A 3 -13.48 12.32 0.90
CA GLY A 3 -12.26 11.51 1.05
C GLY A 3 -12.37 10.06 1.51
N ARG A 4 -13.02 9.18 0.76
CA ARG A 4 -12.81 7.73 0.95
C ARG A 4 -11.44 7.33 0.37
N ARG A 5 -10.46 7.11 1.27
CA ARG A 5 -9.47 5.99 1.25
C ARG A 5 -7.99 6.27 0.85
N THR A 6 -7.32 7.19 1.54
CA THR A 6 -5.94 6.99 2.08
C THR A 6 -5.95 6.25 3.44
N ARG A 7 -7.14 5.84 3.91
CA ARG A 7 -7.41 5.26 5.24
C ARG A 7 -6.62 4.00 5.59
N GLY A 8 -5.95 3.33 4.65
CA GLY A 8 -5.15 2.14 4.92
C GLY A 8 -3.81 2.50 5.57
N THR A 9 -2.96 3.18 4.80
CA THR A 9 -1.63 3.64 5.26
C THR A 9 -1.73 4.63 6.41
N ALA A 10 -2.72 5.53 6.40
CA ALA A 10 -2.89 6.51 7.49
C ALA A 10 -3.23 5.87 8.84
N LYS A 11 -3.99 4.76 8.85
CA LYS A 11 -4.28 4.02 10.08
C LYS A 11 -3.06 3.27 10.60
N LEU A 12 -2.23 2.74 9.70
CA LEU A 12 -0.99 2.07 10.08
C LEU A 12 0.01 3.08 10.63
N ALA A 13 0.22 4.20 9.94
CA ALA A 13 1.08 5.28 10.39
C ALA A 13 0.66 5.77 11.79
N GLN A 14 -0.64 6.04 12.00
CA GLN A 14 -1.15 6.46 13.31
C GLN A 14 -0.90 5.42 14.41
N LYS A 15 -1.06 4.12 14.14
CA LYS A 15 -0.75 3.06 15.11
C LYS A 15 0.73 3.00 15.47
N LEU A 16 1.59 3.41 14.56
CA LEU A 16 3.04 3.46 14.75
C LEU A 16 3.54 4.81 15.27
N GLY A 17 2.65 5.78 15.52
CA GLY A 17 3.04 7.15 15.87
C GLY A 17 3.72 7.92 14.74
N LEU A 18 3.58 7.44 13.49
CA LEU A 18 4.19 8.02 12.29
C LEU A 18 3.22 8.94 11.56
N GLN A 19 3.79 9.88 10.81
CA GLN A 19 3.01 10.74 9.92
C GLN A 19 2.57 9.99 8.66
N PRO A 20 1.29 10.12 8.24
CA PRO A 20 0.79 9.45 7.05
C PRO A 20 1.45 10.02 5.78
N LEU A 21 1.82 9.12 4.86
CA LEU A 21 2.37 9.51 3.57
C LEU A 21 1.31 10.04 2.61
N HIS A 22 1.72 10.98 1.76
CA HIS A 22 0.93 11.45 0.62
C HIS A 22 0.77 10.36 -0.44
N ALA A 23 -0.31 10.42 -1.22
CA ALA A 23 -0.59 9.43 -2.27
C ALA A 23 0.55 9.31 -3.29
N ARG A 24 1.19 10.43 -3.65
CA ARG A 24 2.33 10.44 -4.57
C ARG A 24 3.56 9.73 -3.98
N SER A 25 3.85 9.92 -2.70
CA SER A 25 4.97 9.24 -2.02
C SER A 25 4.74 7.74 -1.93
N VAL A 26 3.51 7.32 -1.63
CA VAL A 26 3.13 5.89 -1.66
C VAL A 26 3.34 5.30 -3.06
N SER A 27 2.96 6.03 -4.11
CA SER A 27 3.18 5.61 -5.51
C SER A 27 4.67 5.44 -5.84
N ASN A 28 5.53 6.35 -5.38
CA ASN A 28 6.98 6.23 -5.57
C ASN A 28 7.54 4.98 -4.88
N HIS A 29 7.19 4.74 -3.62
CA HIS A 29 7.67 3.54 -2.91
C HIS A 29 7.18 2.24 -3.55
N LEU A 30 5.97 2.22 -4.14
CA LEU A 30 5.50 1.06 -4.89
C LEU A 30 6.35 0.82 -6.14
N SER A 31 6.71 1.87 -6.88
CA SER A 31 7.62 1.74 -8.03
C SER A 31 9.00 1.23 -7.61
N ASP A 32 9.53 1.69 -6.47
CA ASP A 32 10.81 1.22 -5.94
C ASP A 32 10.74 -0.29 -5.59
N LEU A 33 9.65 -0.73 -4.94
CA LEU A 33 9.42 -2.14 -4.61
C LEU A 33 9.26 -3.03 -5.85
N GLU A 34 8.64 -2.50 -6.91
CA GLU A 34 8.51 -3.19 -8.20
C GLU A 34 9.86 -3.33 -8.89
N ALA A 35 10.70 -2.29 -8.86
CA ALA A 35 12.06 -2.33 -9.39
C ALA A 35 12.96 -3.34 -8.64
N LEU A 36 12.73 -3.54 -7.35
CA LEU A 36 13.38 -4.58 -6.55
C LEU A 36 12.83 -5.99 -6.80
N GLY A 37 11.78 -6.14 -7.61
CA GLY A 37 11.13 -7.42 -7.90
C GLY A 37 10.32 -8.00 -6.73
N LEU A 38 9.99 -7.18 -5.73
CA LEU A 38 9.25 -7.63 -4.54
C LEU A 38 7.74 -7.68 -4.79
N ILE A 39 7.27 -6.86 -5.74
CA ILE A 39 5.88 -6.80 -6.18
C ILE A 39 5.79 -6.69 -7.70
N ARG A 40 4.63 -7.04 -8.25
CA ARG A 40 4.17 -6.62 -9.58
C ARG A 40 2.99 -5.67 -9.43
N ALA A 41 2.97 -4.58 -10.20
CA ALA A 41 1.86 -3.63 -10.21
C ALA A 41 1.29 -3.46 -11.63
N THR A 42 0.00 -3.75 -11.81
CA THR A 42 -0.69 -3.55 -13.10
C THR A 42 -1.73 -2.44 -12.98
N ILE A 43 -1.69 -1.47 -13.89
CA ILE A 43 -2.71 -0.42 -13.98
C ILE A 43 -3.93 -0.96 -14.71
N VAL A 44 -5.06 -1.02 -14.02
CA VAL A 44 -6.37 -1.37 -14.57
C VAL A 44 -7.28 -0.14 -14.59
N SER A 45 -7.89 0.10 -15.75
CA SER A 45 -8.92 1.12 -15.89
C SER A 45 -10.24 0.63 -15.28
N ARG A 46 -10.83 1.44 -14.39
CA ARG A 46 -12.17 1.19 -13.83
C ARG A 46 -13.19 2.21 -14.37
N GLY A 47 -12.99 2.70 -15.60
CA GLY A 47 -13.85 3.71 -16.23
C GLY A 47 -13.77 5.08 -15.55
N ARG A 48 -14.91 5.76 -15.36
CA ARG A 48 -14.98 7.09 -14.71
C ARG A 48 -14.46 7.10 -13.25
N GLY A 49 -14.23 5.93 -12.65
CA GLY A 49 -13.65 5.78 -11.31
C GLY A 49 -12.14 6.07 -11.23
N GLY A 50 -11.47 6.23 -12.39
CA GLY A 50 -10.04 6.46 -12.49
C GLY A 50 -9.24 5.16 -12.68
N ARG A 51 -7.91 5.29 -12.52
CA ARG A 51 -6.95 4.19 -12.59
C ARG A 51 -6.81 3.52 -11.22
N THR A 52 -6.82 2.20 -11.21
CA THR A 52 -6.53 1.37 -10.04
C THR A 52 -5.25 0.61 -10.34
N ARG A 53 -4.37 0.46 -9.36
CA ARG A 53 -3.27 -0.51 -9.41
C ARG A 53 -3.67 -1.79 -8.72
N GLU A 54 -3.58 -2.88 -9.46
CA GLU A 54 -3.56 -4.25 -8.95
C GLU A 54 -2.13 -4.57 -8.56
N ILE A 55 -1.90 -4.79 -7.26
CA ILE A 55 -0.57 -5.09 -6.71
C ILE A 55 -0.55 -6.55 -6.29
N ILE A 56 0.47 -7.27 -6.75
CA ILE A 56 0.73 -8.67 -6.42
C ILE A 56 2.06 -8.73 -5.68
N VAL A 57 2.08 -9.39 -4.53
CA VAL A 57 3.30 -9.65 -3.76
C VAL A 57 3.99 -10.90 -4.31
N ASP A 58 5.25 -10.77 -4.73
CA ASP A 58 6.02 -11.83 -5.41
C ASP A 58 7.02 -12.55 -4.53
N VAL A 59 7.05 -12.19 -3.25
CA VAL A 59 7.89 -12.83 -2.24
C VAL A 59 7.14 -13.95 -1.51
N PRO A 60 7.81 -15.06 -1.16
CA PRO A 60 7.21 -16.13 -0.39
C PRO A 60 6.73 -15.64 0.98
N ILE A 61 5.43 -15.83 1.29
CA ILE A 61 4.85 -15.40 2.57
C ILE A 61 5.49 -16.14 3.75
N ALA A 62 5.84 -17.41 3.58
CA ALA A 62 6.45 -18.23 4.63
C ALA A 62 7.81 -17.68 5.09
N GLU A 63 8.56 -17.05 4.19
CA GLU A 63 9.88 -16.47 4.46
C GLU A 63 9.80 -15.01 4.89
N THR A 64 8.85 -14.26 4.33
CA THR A 64 8.73 -12.81 4.60
C THR A 64 7.95 -12.47 5.85
N LEU A 65 6.97 -13.31 6.23
CA LEU A 65 6.14 -13.05 7.39
C LEU A 65 6.94 -13.07 8.72
N PRO A 66 7.86 -14.03 8.97
CA PRO A 66 8.71 -14.00 10.16
C PRO A 66 9.55 -12.73 10.26
N ALA A 67 10.18 -12.29 9.16
CA ALA A 67 10.97 -11.06 9.14
C ALA A 67 10.14 -9.81 9.49
N LEU A 68 8.87 -9.76 9.05
CA LEU A 68 7.95 -8.67 9.43
C LEU A 68 7.48 -8.75 10.89
N GLU A 69 7.40 -9.95 11.46
CA GLU A 69 7.00 -10.18 12.86
C GLU A 69 8.15 -9.86 13.83
N GLU A 70 9.40 -10.03 13.41
CA GLU A 70 10.61 -9.70 14.18
C GLU A 70 10.93 -8.20 14.19
N ASP A 71 10.40 -7.42 13.24
CA ASP A 71 10.65 -5.99 13.15
C ASP A 71 10.04 -5.23 14.35
N PRO A 72 10.87 -4.59 15.22
CA PRO A 72 10.39 -3.88 16.40
C PRO A 72 9.47 -2.69 16.06
N LEU A 73 9.66 -2.05 14.90
CA LEU A 73 8.80 -0.97 14.43
C LEU A 73 7.42 -1.51 14.07
N LEU A 74 7.32 -2.72 13.53
CA LEU A 74 6.05 -3.30 13.07
C LEU A 74 5.32 -4.09 14.15
N ALA A 75 6.00 -4.49 15.24
CA ALA A 75 5.42 -5.23 16.36
C ALA A 75 4.04 -4.69 16.86
N PRO A 76 3.80 -3.37 16.99
CA PRO A 76 2.50 -2.84 17.42
C PRO A 76 1.34 -3.10 16.44
N LEU A 77 1.63 -3.42 15.18
CA LEU A 77 0.60 -3.75 14.18
C LEU A 77 0.06 -5.18 14.36
N GLY A 78 0.81 -6.05 15.03
CA GLY A 78 0.55 -7.47 15.16
C GLY A 78 0.68 -8.22 13.83
N ARG A 79 0.40 -9.53 13.86
CA ARG A 79 0.53 -10.41 12.69
C ARG A 79 -0.31 -9.90 11.50
N PRO A 80 0.31 -9.61 10.33
CA PRO A 80 -0.44 -9.16 9.16
C PRO A 80 -1.44 -10.23 8.73
N ARG A 81 -2.68 -9.82 8.46
CA ARG A 81 -3.70 -10.72 7.91
C ARG A 81 -3.37 -11.06 6.47
N ASN A 82 -3.09 -12.33 6.20
CA ASN A 82 -3.00 -12.85 4.85
C ASN A 82 -4.41 -12.81 4.19
N ARG A 83 -4.64 -11.83 3.31
CA ARG A 83 -5.88 -11.71 2.52
C ARG A 83 -5.71 -12.22 1.08
N GLY A 84 -4.66 -13.00 0.81
CA GLY A 84 -4.16 -13.25 -0.53
C GLY A 84 -3.20 -12.14 -1.00
N GLN A 85 -2.40 -12.44 -2.03
CA GLN A 85 -1.34 -11.55 -2.52
C GLN A 85 -1.84 -10.38 -3.37
N LEU A 86 -3.15 -10.26 -3.63
CA LEU A 86 -3.73 -9.22 -4.48
C LEU A 86 -4.28 -8.04 -3.65
N LEU A 87 -3.75 -6.84 -3.86
CA LEU A 87 -4.24 -5.60 -3.28
C LEU A 87 -4.66 -4.61 -4.38
N LEU A 88 -5.89 -4.09 -4.29
CA LEU A 88 -6.41 -3.04 -5.17
C LEU A 88 -6.22 -1.66 -4.54
N THR A 89 -5.52 -0.75 -5.23
CA THR A 89 -5.29 0.61 -4.73
C THR A 89 -5.55 1.68 -5.78
N ASN A 90 -6.03 2.86 -5.35
CA ASN A 90 -6.39 3.97 -6.25
C ASN A 90 -5.46 5.19 -6.08
N PHE A 91 -4.21 4.97 -5.67
CA PHE A 91 -3.27 6.08 -5.37
C PHE A 91 -2.95 6.93 -6.60
N ASP A 92 -3.08 6.37 -7.81
CA ASP A 92 -2.75 7.03 -9.08
C ASP A 92 -3.94 7.69 -9.78
N ASN A 93 -5.01 8.00 -9.03
CA ASN A 93 -6.12 8.78 -9.57
C ASN A 93 -5.80 10.29 -9.48
N PRO A 94 -5.47 10.97 -10.60
CA PRO A 94 -5.09 12.38 -10.60
C PRO A 94 -6.23 13.32 -10.17
N ALA A 95 -7.50 12.89 -10.29
CA ALA A 95 -8.65 13.66 -9.83
C ALA A 95 -8.85 13.60 -8.30
N ARG A 96 -8.03 12.83 -7.58
CA ARG A 96 -8.11 12.63 -6.12
C ARG A 96 -6.80 12.88 -5.40
N THR A 97 -5.71 13.18 -6.11
CA THR A 97 -4.50 13.80 -5.55
C THR A 97 -4.80 15.26 -5.23
N THR A 98 -5.53 15.51 -4.14
CA THR A 98 -5.64 16.87 -3.59
C THR A 98 -4.25 17.27 -3.08
N PRO A 99 -3.73 18.46 -3.46
CA PRO A 99 -2.77 19.11 -2.59
C PRO A 99 -3.53 19.46 -1.31
N TYR A 100 -2.89 19.31 -0.15
CA TYR A 100 -3.29 20.16 0.96
C TYR A 100 -2.92 21.60 0.61
#